data_AF-A0A1T4VGK3-F1
#
_entry.id   AF-A0A1T4VGK3-F1
#
_cell.length_a   1.000
_cell.length_b   1.000
_cell.length_c   1.000
_cell.angle_alpha   90.00
_cell.angle_beta   90.00
_cell.angle_gamma   90.00
#
_symmetry.space_group_name_H-M   'P 1'
#
loop_
_entity.id
_entity.type
_entity.pdbx_description
1 polymer ?
#
loop_
_entity_poly.entity_id
_entity_poly.type
_entity_poly.pdbx_seq_one_letter_code
_entity_poly.pdbx_strand_id
1 'polypeptide(L)' 'MAVQQNHKSRSRRDMRRSHDALSAMQLSIDKTSEEVHIRHNITKGGYYRGEKLNLTPAKPIESK' A
#
# COMPACT_ATOMS: atom_id res chain seq x y z
N MET A 1 24.67 22.48 26.09
CA MET A 1 23.88 22.26 24.85
C MET A 1 24.81 21.65 23.81
N ALA A 2 24.51 20.46 23.27
CA ALA A 2 25.38 19.85 22.27
C ALA A 2 25.11 20.46 20.90
N VAL A 3 26.13 21.04 20.27
CA VAL A 3 26.04 21.64 18.94
C VAL A 3 27.14 21.07 18.05
N GLN A 4 26.85 20.93 16.76
CA GLN A 4 27.89 20.56 15.80
C GLN A 4 28.87 21.71 15.65
N GLN A 5 30.17 21.42 15.62
CA GLN A 5 31.19 22.44 15.32
C GLN A 5 31.31 22.69 13.81
N ASN A 6 31.16 21.64 12.99
CA ASN A 6 31.41 21.69 11.55
C ASN A 6 30.22 21.20 10.73
N HIS A 7 30.08 21.74 9.51
CA HIS A 7 29.10 21.28 8.55
C HIS A 7 29.45 19.87 8.04
N LYS A 8 28.48 18.96 8.03
CA LYS A 8 28.67 17.59 7.50
C LYS A 8 28.74 17.63 5.96
N SER A 9 29.74 16.96 5.38
CA SER A 9 29.89 16.87 3.92
C SER A 9 28.62 16.30 3.24
N ARG A 10 28.38 16.68 1.98
CA ARG A 10 27.24 16.18 1.17
C ARG A 10 27.29 14.65 1.07
N SER A 11 28.45 14.08 0.78
CA SER A 11 28.68 12.62 0.76
C SER A 11 28.21 11.92 2.05
N ARG A 12 28.57 12.43 3.24
CA ARG A 12 28.11 11.82 4.51
C ARG A 12 26.59 11.91 4.69
N ARG A 13 26.00 13.03 4.29
CA ARG A 13 24.54 13.20 4.34
C ARG A 13 23.84 12.23 3.38
N ASP A 14 24.37 12.10 2.17
CA ASP A 14 23.73 11.33 1.10
C ASP A 14 23.90 9.82 1.35
N MET A 15 25.04 9.38 1.92
CA MET A 15 25.20 8.01 2.44
C MET A 15 24.28 7.72 3.62
N ARG A 16 24.02 8.69 4.51
CA ARG A 16 23.05 8.48 5.59
C ARG A 16 21.63 8.32 5.03
N ARG A 17 21.29 9.07 3.98
CA ARG A 17 19.96 9.05 3.33
C ARG A 17 19.82 7.94 2.29
N SER A 18 20.83 7.11 2.06
CA SER A 18 20.78 6.05 1.03
C SER A 18 19.70 5.01 1.31
N HIS A 19 19.25 4.90 2.56
CA HIS A 19 18.21 3.97 3.00
C HIS A 19 16.84 4.63 3.20
N ASP A 20 16.69 5.94 2.94
CA ASP A 20 15.43 6.68 3.14
C ASP A 20 14.43 6.48 1.97
N ALA A 21 14.69 5.54 1.07
CA ALA A 21 13.82 5.26 -0.06
C ALA A 21 12.54 4.54 0.38
N LEU A 22 11.39 4.98 -0.14
CA LEU A 22 10.12 4.31 0.09
C LEU A 22 9.97 3.11 -0.85
N SER A 23 9.43 2.01 -0.32
CA SER A 23 9.12 0.82 -1.11
C SER A 23 7.75 0.94 -1.78
N ALA A 24 7.68 0.64 -3.07
CA ALA A 24 6.41 0.56 -3.79
C ALA A 24 5.60 -0.66 -3.37
N MET A 25 4.28 -0.54 -3.39
CA MET A 25 3.37 -1.67 -3.14
C MET A 25 3.34 -2.64 -4.33
N GLN A 26 3.16 -3.93 -4.04
CA GLN A 26 3.04 -4.96 -5.07
C GLN A 26 1.61 -4.95 -5.63
N LEU A 27 1.48 -4.55 -6.89
CA LEU A 27 0.21 -4.49 -7.62
C LEU A 27 0.06 -5.71 -8.55
N SER A 28 -1.17 -6.17 -8.71
CA SER A 28 -1.57 -7.24 -9.63
C SER A 28 -2.82 -6.81 -10.38
N ILE A 29 -3.05 -7.40 -11.54
CA ILE A 29 -4.26 -7.20 -12.34
C ILE A 29 -5.19 -8.38 -12.07
N ASP A 30 -6.47 -8.12 -11.79
CA ASP A 30 -7.47 -9.18 -11.68
C ASP A 30 -7.84 -9.69 -13.07
N LYS A 31 -7.98 -11.02 -13.21
CA LYS A 31 -8.15 -11.67 -14.51
C LYS A 31 -9.51 -11.41 -15.15
N THR A 32 -10.55 -11.21 -14.35
CA THR A 32 -11.93 -11.11 -14.85
C THR A 32 -12.36 -9.65 -15.01
N SER A 33 -12.04 -8.81 -14.03
CA SER A 33 -12.43 -7.40 -14.01
C SER A 33 -11.41 -6.46 -14.66
N GLU A 34 -10.20 -6.95 -14.94
CA GLU A 34 -9.06 -6.14 -15.43
C GLU A 34 -8.68 -4.97 -14.49
N GLU A 35 -9.18 -4.96 -13.25
CA GLU A 35 -8.87 -3.94 -12.26
C GLU A 35 -7.51 -4.20 -11.58
N VAL A 36 -6.77 -3.12 -11.30
CA VAL A 36 -5.53 -3.18 -10.52
C VAL A 36 -5.85 -3.26 -9.03
N HIS A 37 -5.24 -4.22 -8.35
CA HIS A 37 -5.37 -4.42 -6.91
C HIS A 37 -4.01 -4.71 -6.25
N ILE A 38 -3.95 -4.55 -4.93
CA ILE A 38 -2.80 -5.01 -4.14
C ILE A 38 -2.79 -6.54 -4.20
N ARG A 39 -1.63 -7.15 -4.45
CA ARG A 39 -1.52 -8.61 -4.55
C ARG A 39 -2.13 -9.28 -3.30
N HIS A 40 -2.97 -10.30 -3.54
CA HIS A 40 -3.73 -11.05 -2.52
C HIS A 40 -4.85 -10.27 -1.80
N ASN A 41 -5.17 -9.06 -2.24
CA ASN A 41 -6.31 -8.30 -1.72
C ASN A 41 -7.44 -8.25 -2.75
N ILE A 42 -8.60 -7.80 -2.30
CA ILE A 42 -9.79 -7.64 -3.15
C ILE A 42 -9.66 -6.33 -3.95
N THR A 43 -10.13 -6.34 -5.19
CA THR A 43 -10.24 -5.14 -6.03
C THR A 43 -11.30 -4.17 -5.50
N LYS A 44 -11.29 -2.93 -5.98
CA LYS A 44 -12.28 -1.92 -5.58
C LYS A 44 -13.70 -2.31 -6.04
N GLY A 45 -13.82 -2.98 -7.18
CA GLY A 45 -15.07 -3.55 -7.70
C GLY A 45 -15.57 -4.79 -6.97
N GLY A 46 -14.84 -5.28 -5.95
CA GLY A 46 -15.21 -6.47 -5.17
C GLY A 46 -14.83 -7.80 -5.81
N TYR A 47 -13.95 -7.81 -6.81
CA TYR A 47 -13.43 -9.02 -7.42
C TYR A 47 -12.17 -9.53 -6.72
N TYR A 48 -12.10 -10.84 -6.51
CA TYR A 48 -10.90 -11.54 -6.05
C TYR A 48 -10.80 -12.90 -6.72
N ARG A 49 -9.65 -13.18 -7.33
CA ARG A 49 -9.40 -14.45 -8.05
C ARG A 49 -10.49 -14.75 -9.10
N GLY A 50 -11.01 -13.70 -9.74
CA GLY A 50 -12.01 -13.80 -10.80
C GLY A 50 -13.47 -13.94 -10.33
N GLU A 51 -13.72 -14.09 -9.03
CA GLU A 51 -15.07 -14.17 -8.45
C GLU A 51 -15.50 -12.81 -7.89
N LYS A 52 -16.77 -12.46 -8.08
CA LYS A 52 -17.36 -11.24 -7.50
C LYS A 52 -17.82 -11.52 -6.07
N LEU A 53 -17.13 -10.92 -5.11
CA LEU A 53 -17.51 -10.97 -3.70
C LEU A 53 -18.55 -9.89 -3.42
N ASN A 54 -19.67 -10.30 -2.82
CA ASN A 54 -20.65 -9.38 -2.26
C ASN A 54 -20.10 -8.80 -0.96
N LEU A 55 -19.33 -7.72 -1.06
CA LEU A 55 -18.75 -6.99 0.07
C LEU A 55 -19.77 -6.15 0.86
N THR A 56 -21.06 -6.31 0.57
CA THR A 56 -22.13 -5.58 1.27
C THR A 56 -21.98 -5.84 2.77
N PRO A 57 -21.89 -4.79 3.63
CA PRO A 57 -22.03 -5.01 5.06
C PRO A 57 -23.36 -5.73 5.26
N ALA A 58 -23.34 -6.84 6.01
CA ALA A 58 -24.54 -7.61 6.29
C ALA A 58 -25.67 -6.66 6.65
N LYS A 59 -26.82 -6.78 5.97
CA LYS A 59 -28.01 -6.01 6.33
C LYS A 59 -28.24 -6.21 7.84
N PRO A 60 -28.46 -5.15 8.63
CA PRO A 60 -28.85 -5.34 10.02
C PRO A 60 -30.09 -6.24 10.02
N ILE A 61 -30.07 -7.29 10.84
CA ILE A 61 -31.18 -8.22 10.98
C ILE A 61 -32.36 -7.39 11.49
N GLU A 62 -33.29 -7.02 10.61
CA GLU A 62 -34.55 -6.42 11.03
C GLU A 62 -35.35 -7.52 11.73
N SER A 63 -35.45 -7.44 13.07
CA SER A 63 -36.38 -8.27 13.82
C SER A 63 -37.75 -7.61 13.81
N LYS A 64 -38.74 -8.31 13.25
CA LYS A 64 -40.15 -8.23 13.62
C LYS A 64 -40.88 -9.46 13.11
#